data_AF-A0A522DT18-F1
#
_entry.id   AF-A0A522DT18-F1
#
_cell.length_a   1.000
_cell.length_b   1.000
_cell.length_c   1.000
_cell.angle_alpha   90.00
_cell.angle_beta   90.00
_cell.angle_gamma   90.00
#
_symmetry.space_group_name_H-M   'P 1'
#
loop_
_entity.id
_entity.type
_entity.pdbx_description
1 polymer ?
#
loop_
_entity_poly.entity_id
_entity_poly.type
_entity_poly.pdbx_seq_one_letter_code
_entity_poly.pdbx_strand_id
1 'polypeptide(L)'
;MYTDKNKEIEPMQRLRSRFPYCADVVHEPIESAAGTASTYAKRVRGKSDPEVARSFLIDVRNGDGPNHKEAKILDEVIAERAAEVLEN
;
A
#
# COMPACT_ATOMS: atom_id res chain seq x y z
N MET A 1 21.76 -6.18 1.77
CA MET A 1 20.96 -5.27 0.92
C MET A 1 19.70 -6.01 0.53
N TYR A 2 18.53 -5.48 0.85
CA TYR A 2 17.24 -6.03 0.41
C TYR A 2 17.05 -5.62 -1.06
N THR A 3 16.81 -6.58 -1.96
CA THR A 3 16.67 -6.29 -3.41
C THR A 3 15.26 -5.88 -3.79
N ASP A 4 14.27 -6.22 -2.96
CA ASP A 4 12.88 -5.83 -3.18
C ASP A 4 12.62 -4.41 -2.69
N LYS A 5 11.89 -3.63 -3.50
CA LYS A 5 11.51 -2.25 -3.18
C LYS A 5 10.42 -2.18 -2.10
N ASN A 6 9.62 -3.23 -2.01
CA ASN A 6 8.47 -3.34 -1.12
C ASN A 6 8.71 -4.43 -0.08
N LYS A 7 8.21 -4.18 1.14
CA LYS A 7 8.33 -5.12 2.24
C LYS A 7 7.50 -6.37 1.94
N GLU A 8 8.12 -7.54 2.08
CA GLU A 8 7.41 -8.82 1.98
C GLU A 8 6.36 -8.95 3.09
N ILE A 9 5.28 -9.68 2.80
CA ILE A 9 4.22 -9.97 3.78
C ILE A 9 4.72 -11.05 4.74
N GLU A 10 4.69 -10.73 6.03
CA GLU A 10 5.02 -11.64 7.14
C GLU A 10 6.33 -12.48 6.99
N PRO A 11 7.44 -11.91 6.49
CA PRO A 11 8.66 -12.69 6.20
C PRO A 11 9.21 -13.38 7.45
N MET A 12 9.18 -12.69 8.59
CA MET A 12 9.68 -13.22 9.86
C MET A 12 8.81 -14.35 10.44
N GLN A 13 7.50 -14.36 10.17
CA GLN A 13 6.63 -15.46 10.62
C GLN A 13 6.95 -16.75 9.86
N ARG A 14 7.11 -16.65 8.53
CA ARG A 14 7.53 -17.77 7.68
C ARG A 14 8.95 -18.25 8.01
N LEU A 15 9.85 -17.35 8.34
CA LEU A 15 11.22 -17.71 8.70
C LEU A 15 11.26 -18.44 10.05
N ARG A 16 10.58 -17.91 11.08
CA ARG A 16 10.52 -18.50 12.42
C ARG A 16 9.83 -19.85 12.46
N SER A 17 8.84 -20.11 11.60
CA SER A 17 8.19 -21.42 11.55
C SER A 17 9.14 -22.55 11.14
N ARG A 18 10.18 -22.23 10.35
CA ARG A 18 11.21 -23.18 9.92
C ARG A 18 12.47 -23.14 10.79
N PHE A 19 12.81 -21.97 11.34
CA PHE A 19 14.00 -21.75 12.15
C PHE A 19 13.63 -20.96 13.42
N PRO A 20 13.29 -21.65 14.52
CA PRO A 20 12.79 -21.01 15.74
C PRO A 20 13.74 -19.99 16.39
N TYR A 21 15.05 -20.09 16.09
CA TYR A 21 16.10 -19.25 16.66
C TYR A 21 16.79 -18.39 15.58
N CYS A 22 16.07 -17.96 14.54
CA CYS A 22 16.63 -17.09 13.51
C CYS A 22 16.85 -15.65 14.01
N ALA A 23 17.83 -14.96 13.42
CA ALA A 23 17.99 -13.52 13.62
C ALA A 23 16.79 -12.74 13.07
N ASP A 24 16.47 -11.60 13.68
CA ASP A 24 15.42 -10.71 13.20
C ASP A 24 15.90 -9.88 12.02
N VAL A 25 15.05 -9.74 11.00
CA VAL A 25 15.36 -8.99 9.78
C VAL A 25 14.37 -7.86 9.63
N VAL A 26 14.86 -6.63 9.77
CA VAL A 26 14.08 -5.41 9.56
C VAL A 26 14.32 -4.90 8.15
N HIS A 27 13.23 -4.57 7.45
CA HIS A 27 13.32 -3.93 6.15
C HIS A 27 13.51 -2.42 6.33
N GLU A 28 14.75 -1.95 6.11
CA GLU A 28 15.14 -0.55 6.20
C GLU A 28 15.77 -0.10 4.87
N PRO A 29 14.98 0.45 3.92
CA PRO A 29 15.48 0.91 2.64
C PRO A 29 16.31 2.19 2.80
N ILE A 30 17.40 2.30 2.02
CA ILE A 30 18.33 3.44 2.04
C ILE A 30 17.64 4.72 1.54
N GLU A 31 16.72 4.57 0.59
CA GLU A 31 15.94 5.65 0.01
C GLU A 31 14.48 5.52 0.44
N SER A 32 13.93 6.59 1.04
CA SER A 32 12.51 6.72 1.29
C SER A 32 11.95 7.83 0.39
N ALA A 33 10.72 7.65 -0.11
CA ALA A 33 10.06 8.69 -0.89
C ALA A 33 9.93 9.96 -0.04
N ALA A 34 10.31 11.11 -0.61
CA ALA A 34 10.28 12.39 0.10
C ALA A 34 8.86 12.68 0.62
N GLY A 35 8.72 12.83 1.94
CA GLY A 35 7.46 13.20 2.57
C GLY A 35 6.98 14.55 2.05
N THR A 36 5.72 14.62 1.62
CA THR A 36 5.11 15.90 1.21
C THR A 36 4.81 16.74 2.46
N ALA A 37 5.19 18.01 2.49
CA ALA A 37 4.91 18.95 3.59
C ALA A 37 3.40 19.27 3.79
N SER A 38 2.53 18.82 2.88
CA SER A 38 1.08 19.01 2.95
C SER A 38 0.39 17.89 3.73
N THR A 39 -0.58 18.26 4.57
CA THR A 39 -1.46 17.30 5.25
C THR A 39 -2.18 16.39 4.24
N TYR A 40 -2.42 15.13 4.62
CA TYR A 40 -3.07 14.13 3.76
C TYR A 40 -4.44 14.61 3.28
N ALA A 41 -5.24 15.21 4.17
CA ALA A 41 -6.56 15.77 3.85
C ALA A 41 -6.52 16.81 2.71
N LYS A 42 -5.44 17.60 2.61
CA LYS A 42 -5.26 18.55 1.52
C LYS A 42 -4.85 17.86 0.20
N ARG A 43 -4.13 16.73 0.27
CA ARG A 43 -3.72 15.95 -0.92
C ARG A 43 -4.86 15.18 -1.58
N VAL A 44 -5.87 14.77 -0.80
CA VAL A 44 -7.02 13.99 -1.30
C VAL A 44 -8.23 14.84 -1.67
N ARG A 45 -8.23 16.13 -1.31
CA ARG A 45 -9.33 17.04 -1.63
C ARG A 45 -9.56 17.11 -3.15
N GLY A 46 -10.78 16.81 -3.58
CA GLY A 46 -11.18 16.84 -5.00
C GLY A 46 -10.78 15.62 -5.81
N LYS A 47 -10.13 14.62 -5.19
CA LYS A 47 -9.88 13.31 -5.82
C LYS A 47 -11.08 12.40 -5.62
N SER A 48 -11.36 11.57 -6.60
CA SER A 48 -12.28 10.44 -6.49
C SER A 48 -11.70 9.32 -5.62
N ASP A 49 -12.55 8.44 -5.08
CA ASP A 49 -12.12 7.33 -4.22
C ASP A 49 -11.05 6.42 -4.89
N PRO A 50 -11.16 6.06 -6.19
CA PRO A 50 -10.10 5.30 -6.86
C PRO A 50 -8.77 6.05 -6.93
N GLU A 51 -8.80 7.37 -7.13
CA GLU A 51 -7.59 8.21 -7.14
C GLU A 51 -6.97 8.33 -5.75
N VAL A 52 -7.80 8.40 -4.70
CA VAL A 52 -7.32 8.39 -3.31
C VAL A 52 -6.64 7.07 -2.99
N ALA A 53 -7.26 5.93 -3.34
CA ALA A 53 -6.68 4.61 -3.13
C ALA A 53 -5.36 4.42 -3.88
N ARG A 54 -5.29 4.82 -5.15
CA ARG A 54 -4.05 4.80 -5.95
C ARG A 54 -2.96 5.65 -5.33
N SER A 55 -3.29 6.90 -4.96
CA SER A 55 -2.34 7.83 -4.32
C SER A 55 -1.83 7.28 -2.99
N PHE A 56 -2.70 6.64 -2.20
CA PHE A 56 -2.30 6.01 -0.96
C PHE A 56 -1.28 4.89 -1.18
N LEU A 57 -1.52 4.00 -2.14
CA LEU A 57 -0.60 2.90 -2.44
C LEU A 57 0.78 3.39 -2.86
N ILE A 58 0.85 4.43 -3.70
CA ILE A 58 2.10 5.10 -4.07
C ILE A 58 2.82 5.62 -2.82
N ASP A 59 2.10 6.29 -1.93
CA ASP A 59 2.69 6.88 -0.71
C ASP A 59 3.28 5.79 0.23
N VAL A 60 2.61 4.64 0.39
CA VAL A 60 3.06 3.60 1.33
C VAL A 60 4.00 2.54 0.72
N ARG A 61 4.11 2.49 -0.62
CA ARG A 61 4.99 1.56 -1.36
C ARG A 61 6.15 2.29 -2.04
N ASN A 62 6.67 3.35 -1.42
CA ASN A 62 7.83 4.10 -1.91
C ASN A 62 7.72 4.51 -3.40
N GLY A 63 6.53 4.92 -3.84
CA GLY A 63 6.27 5.33 -5.22
C GLY A 63 5.59 4.28 -6.10
N ASP A 64 5.51 3.02 -5.67
CA ASP A 64 4.87 1.96 -6.45
C ASP A 64 3.33 1.99 -6.30
N GLY A 65 2.63 2.32 -7.38
CA GLY A 65 1.17 2.26 -7.43
C GLY A 65 0.59 0.84 -7.48
N PRO A 66 -0.74 0.71 -7.54
CA PRO A 66 -1.37 -0.60 -7.75
C PRO A 66 -0.98 -1.17 -9.10
N ASN A 67 -0.75 -2.49 -9.14
CA ASN A 67 -0.64 -3.21 -10.39
C ASN A 67 -2.01 -3.35 -11.09
N HIS A 68 -2.03 -3.86 -12.32
CA HIS A 68 -3.27 -3.95 -13.11
C HIS A 68 -4.39 -4.78 -12.43
N LYS A 69 -4.04 -5.88 -11.74
CA LYS A 69 -5.01 -6.70 -11.03
C LYS A 69 -5.56 -5.98 -9.81
N GLU A 70 -4.68 -5.34 -9.04
CA GLU A 70 -5.07 -4.52 -7.87
C GLU A 70 -5.96 -3.35 -8.28
N ALA A 71 -5.63 -2.66 -9.38
CA ALA A 71 -6.43 -1.56 -9.90
C ALA A 71 -7.85 -2.02 -10.27
N LYS A 72 -7.98 -3.17 -10.94
CA LYS A 72 -9.28 -3.75 -11.28
C LYS A 72 -10.10 -4.06 -10.03
N ILE A 73 -9.50 -4.70 -9.02
CA ILE A 73 -10.18 -5.03 -7.76
C ILE A 73 -10.63 -3.75 -7.02
N LEU A 74 -9.76 -2.73 -6.97
CA LEU A 74 -10.09 -1.44 -6.37
C LEU A 74 -11.29 -0.80 -7.06
N ASP A 75 -11.26 -0.73 -8.39
CA ASP A 75 -12.33 -0.12 -9.18
C ASP A 75 -13.66 -0.89 -8.99
N GLU A 76 -13.64 -2.22 -8.96
CA GLU A 76 -14.81 -3.08 -8.73
C GLU A 76 -15.42 -2.89 -7.32
N VAL A 77 -14.60 -2.98 -6.27
CA VAL A 77 -15.08 -2.88 -4.87
C VAL A 77 -15.59 -1.47 -4.56
N ILE A 78 -14.92 -0.43 -5.08
CA ILE A 78 -15.37 0.94 -4.88
C ILE A 78 -16.72 1.17 -5.57
N ALA A 79 -16.89 0.65 -6.79
CA ALA A 79 -18.17 0.75 -7.49
C ALA A 79 -19.31 0.02 -6.76
N GLU A 80 -19.04 -1.18 -6.24
CA GLU A 80 -19.99 -1.96 -5.42
C GLU A 80 -20.44 -1.15 -4.19
N ARG A 81 -19.50 -0.60 -3.41
CA ARG A 81 -19.81 0.20 -2.22
C ARG A 81 -20.54 1.50 -2.53
N ALA A 82 -20.21 2.15 -3.64
CA ALA A 82 -20.92 3.35 -4.08
C ALA A 82 -22.38 3.04 -4.43
N ALA A 83 -22.66 1.87 -5.03
CA ALA A 83 -24.04 1.45 -5.33
C ALA A 83 -24.83 1.16 -4.04
N GLU A 84 -24.26 0.44 -3.07
CA GLU A 84 -24.90 0.15 -1.78
C GLU A 84 -25.29 1.42 -1.00
N VAL A 85 -24.49 2.49 -1.11
CA VAL A 85 -24.77 3.77 -0.44
C VAL A 85 -25.92 4.52 -1.09
N LEU A 86 -26.13 4.37 -2.40
CA LEU A 86 -27.25 5.01 -3.12
C LEU A 86 -28.59 4.31 -2.90
N GLU A 87 -28.56 3.04 -2.48
CA GLU A 87 -29.75 2.24 -2.21
C GLU A 87 -30.28 2.38 -0.77
N ASN A 88 -29.53 3.02 0.13
CA ASN A 88 -29.91 3.32 1.53
C ASN A 88 -30.33 4.78 1.72
#